data_AF-A0A355UQA9-F1
#
_entry.id   AF-A0A355UQA9-F1
#
_cell.length_a   1.000
_cell.length_b   1.000
_cell.length_c   1.000
_cell.angle_alpha   90.00
_cell.angle_beta   90.00
_cell.angle_gamma   90.00
#
_symmetry.space_group_name_H-M   'P 1'
#
loop_
_entity.id
_entity.type
_entity.pdbx_description
1 polymer ?
#
loop_
_entity_poly.entity_id
_entity_poly.type
_entity_poly.pdbx_seq_one_letter_code
_entity_poly.pdbx_strand_id
1 'polypeptide(L)'
;MATHKEFIELIKQIPLGTVVTYKMIATWAGSPAAAISVGDALKQRLNDPDLPWHRVIDADGVLSSNAPPEQRELLEQEGIVPGENGCIDLDHFAWMGPRADCLEKKIEAADELLDLDEAGLLRLYARVMEEIRRRKISRGMNNPIGDLAERLAGKALGAELMSQSNAGFDLQGADGLRYEVKGRRINSQPGSRQLGGIRNLNEQKFDFLVGILFNEDLSVHRAALIPWSTVMEKASYSDHTKAWRFILHDQVWEIPGVIDLPLN
;
A
#
# COMPACT_ATOMS: atom_id res chain seq x y z
N MET A 1 -4.24 -19.92 21.64
CA MET A 1 -2.85 -19.45 21.75
C MET A 1 -2.05 -20.16 20.69
N ALA A 2 -1.09 -19.46 20.07
CA ALA A 2 -0.19 -20.05 19.09
C ALA A 2 0.67 -21.15 19.71
N THR A 3 0.96 -22.16 18.90
CA THR A 3 1.79 -23.33 19.23
C THR A 3 3.26 -23.03 18.96
N HIS A 4 4.16 -23.81 19.57
CA HIS A 4 5.61 -23.71 19.28
C HIS A 4 5.91 -23.91 17.80
N LYS A 5 5.16 -24.80 17.12
CA LYS A 5 5.32 -25.04 15.69
C LYS A 5 5.07 -23.76 14.87
N GLU A 6 4.01 -23.02 15.18
CA GLU A 6 3.67 -21.78 14.46
C GLU A 6 4.73 -20.69 14.62
N PHE A 7 5.35 -20.57 15.81
CA PHE A 7 6.48 -19.66 16.00
C PHE A 7 7.68 -20.05 15.13
N ILE A 8 8.02 -21.35 15.08
CA ILE A 8 9.14 -21.85 14.28
C ILE A 8 8.91 -21.61 12.78
N GLU A 9 7.69 -21.84 12.27
CA GLU A 9 7.38 -21.57 10.86
C GLU A 9 7.51 -20.08 10.50
N LEU A 10 7.20 -19.17 11.42
CA LEU A 10 7.44 -17.73 11.22
C LEU A 10 8.93 -17.39 11.24
N ILE A 11 9.70 -18.00 12.15
CA ILE A 11 11.14 -17.77 12.27
C ILE A 11 11.87 -18.22 11.00
N LYS A 12 11.47 -19.35 10.41
CA LYS A 12 12.03 -19.84 9.13
C LYS A 12 11.86 -18.88 7.96
N GLN A 13 10.91 -17.95 8.05
CA GLN A 13 10.63 -16.98 6.98
C GLN A 13 11.44 -15.69 7.11
N ILE A 14 12.15 -15.47 8.22
CA ILE A 14 12.93 -14.24 8.43
C ILE A 14 14.02 -14.16 7.34
N PRO A 15 14.06 -13.12 6.49
CA PRO A 15 15.07 -13.01 5.44
C PRO A 15 16.48 -12.80 5.99
N LEU A 16 17.48 -13.20 5.19
CA LEU A 16 18.89 -12.89 5.45
C LEU A 16 19.12 -11.38 5.52
N GLY A 17 19.93 -10.94 6.49
CA GLY A 17 20.24 -9.53 6.68
C GLY A 17 19.13 -8.73 7.38
N THR A 18 18.17 -9.42 8.02
CA THR A 18 17.12 -8.78 8.82
C THR A 18 16.92 -9.43 10.18
N VAL A 19 16.37 -8.68 11.12
CA VAL A 19 16.09 -9.11 12.49
C VAL A 19 14.64 -8.88 12.90
N VAL A 20 14.19 -9.60 13.93
CA VAL A 20 12.86 -9.44 14.54
C VAL A 20 12.92 -9.58 16.04
N THR A 21 11.94 -9.00 16.74
CA THR A 21 11.81 -9.20 18.19
C THR A 21 10.92 -10.40 18.51
N TYR A 22 11.13 -11.01 19.69
CA TYR A 22 10.21 -12.03 20.23
C TYR A 22 8.74 -11.59 20.22
N LYS A 23 8.50 -10.31 20.54
CA LYS A 23 7.17 -9.71 20.54
C LYS A 23 6.58 -9.66 19.14
N MET A 24 7.38 -9.32 18.11
CA MET A 24 6.92 -9.30 16.72
C MET A 24 6.45 -10.69 16.26
N ILE A 25 7.23 -11.74 16.55
CA ILE A 25 6.83 -13.13 16.22
C ILE A 25 5.53 -13.51 16.95
N ALA A 26 5.44 -13.22 18.26
CA ALA A 26 4.25 -13.49 19.05
C ALA A 26 3.01 -12.76 18.50
N THR A 27 3.18 -11.50 18.08
CA THR A 27 2.14 -10.70 17.43
C THR A 27 1.70 -11.29 16.09
N TRP A 28 2.64 -11.68 15.22
CA TRP A 28 2.30 -12.27 13.91
C TRP A 28 1.63 -13.64 14.03
N ALA A 29 1.95 -14.40 15.07
CA ALA A 29 1.28 -15.65 15.39
C ALA A 29 -0.10 -15.46 16.05
N GLY A 30 -0.58 -14.22 16.21
CA GLY A 30 -1.88 -13.93 16.82
C GLY A 30 -1.92 -14.11 18.33
N SER A 31 -0.78 -14.15 19.01
CA SER A 31 -0.67 -14.28 20.48
C SER A 31 0.29 -13.23 21.06
N PRO A 32 -0.07 -11.92 21.08
CA PRO A 32 0.86 -10.84 21.43
C PRO A 32 1.52 -10.93 22.83
N ALA A 33 0.88 -11.64 23.77
CA ALA A 33 1.40 -11.86 25.11
C ALA A 33 2.35 -13.07 25.22
N ALA A 34 2.61 -13.78 24.12
CA ALA A 34 3.34 -15.06 24.12
C ALA A 34 4.84 -14.93 23.79
N ALA A 35 5.46 -13.75 23.99
CA ALA A 35 6.88 -13.54 23.71
C ALA A 35 7.79 -14.54 24.46
N ILE A 36 7.43 -14.87 25.70
CA ILE A 36 8.14 -15.90 26.50
C ILE A 36 8.04 -17.27 25.82
N SER A 37 6.84 -17.65 25.34
CA SER A 37 6.63 -18.92 24.65
C SER A 37 7.38 -19.02 23.31
N VAL A 38 7.63 -17.88 22.63
CA VAL A 38 8.52 -17.85 21.45
C VAL A 38 9.95 -18.23 21.85
N GLY A 39 10.45 -17.66 22.95
CA GLY A 39 11.77 -18.01 23.50
C GLY A 39 11.86 -19.50 23.90
N ASP A 40 10.81 -20.05 24.50
CA ASP A 40 10.75 -21.47 24.85
C ASP A 40 10.72 -22.37 23.61
N ALA A 41 10.02 -21.95 22.54
CA ALA A 41 10.01 -22.66 21.27
C ALA A 41 11.41 -22.72 20.63
N LEU A 42 12.19 -21.63 20.68
CA LEU A 42 13.57 -21.61 20.21
C LEU A 42 14.48 -22.55 21.02
N LYS A 43 14.38 -22.52 22.36
CA LYS A 43 15.18 -23.39 23.24
C LYS A 43 14.93 -24.87 22.98
N GLN A 44 13.70 -25.25 22.66
CA GLN A 44 13.31 -26.64 22.39
C GLN A 44 13.75 -27.16 21.01
N ARG A 45 14.31 -26.30 20.15
CA ARG A 45 14.55 -26.60 18.72
C ARG A 45 15.98 -26.33 18.24
N LEU A 46 16.96 -26.38 19.14
CA LEU A 46 18.41 -26.28 18.81
C LEU A 46 18.96 -27.41 17.90
N ASN A 47 18.13 -28.33 17.40
CA ASN A 47 18.55 -29.40 16.48
C ASN A 47 18.16 -29.15 15.01
N ASP A 48 17.55 -28.01 14.69
CA ASP A 48 17.26 -27.61 13.30
C ASP A 48 18.37 -26.65 12.82
N PRO A 49 19.36 -27.13 12.02
CA PRO A 49 20.50 -26.31 11.61
C PRO A 49 20.10 -25.18 10.65
N ASP A 50 18.93 -25.27 10.00
CA ASP A 50 18.46 -24.29 9.03
C ASP A 50 17.61 -23.19 9.68
N LEU A 51 17.35 -23.27 10.99
CA LEU A 51 16.54 -22.29 11.71
C LEU A 51 17.36 -21.01 11.94
N PRO A 52 16.93 -19.84 11.41
CA PRO A 52 17.67 -18.59 11.58
C PRO A 52 17.39 -17.95 12.96
N TRP A 53 17.67 -18.70 14.03
CA TRP A 53 17.40 -18.31 15.41
C TRP A 53 18.16 -17.04 15.80
N HIS A 54 19.33 -16.82 15.21
CA HIS A 54 20.19 -15.66 15.48
C HIS A 54 19.54 -14.32 15.08
N ARG A 55 18.56 -14.35 14.17
CA ARG A 55 17.79 -13.18 13.73
C ARG A 55 16.69 -12.75 14.71
N VAL A 56 16.47 -13.49 15.80
CA VAL A 56 15.47 -13.17 16.84
C VAL A 56 16.14 -12.51 18.04
N ILE A 57 15.72 -11.29 18.38
CA ILE A 57 16.34 -10.45 19.41
C ILE A 57 15.32 -9.92 20.44
N ASP A 58 15.81 -9.25 21.48
CA ASP A 58 14.96 -8.70 22.54
C ASP A 58 14.19 -7.44 22.07
N ALA A 59 13.17 -7.06 22.85
CA ALA A 59 12.20 -6.03 22.46
C ALA A 59 12.81 -4.64 22.22
N ASP A 60 13.97 -4.37 22.82
CA ASP A 60 14.66 -3.07 22.72
C ASP A 60 15.62 -2.99 21.52
N GLY A 61 15.57 -3.97 20.60
CA GLY A 61 16.52 -4.03 19.48
C GLY A 61 17.94 -4.38 19.92
N VAL A 62 18.06 -5.08 21.05
CA VAL A 62 19.35 -5.44 21.65
C VAL A 62 19.48 -6.96 21.64
N LEU A 63 20.69 -7.45 21.42
CA LEU A 63 21.02 -8.84 21.73
C LEU A 63 20.81 -9.11 23.22
N SER A 64 20.23 -10.27 23.52
CA SER A 64 20.05 -10.67 24.91
C SER A 64 21.40 -10.72 25.63
N SER A 65 21.44 -10.35 26.90
CA SER A 65 22.67 -10.46 27.71
C SER A 65 23.16 -11.91 27.86
N ASN A 66 22.27 -12.87 27.65
CA ASN A 66 22.57 -14.31 27.63
C ASN A 66 22.70 -14.86 26.19
N ALA A 67 22.80 -14.00 25.17
CA ALA A 67 23.00 -14.42 23.79
C ALA A 67 24.34 -15.17 23.66
N PRO A 68 24.36 -16.35 23.03
CA PRO A 68 25.61 -17.04 22.74
C PRO A 68 26.47 -16.19 21.79
N PRO A 69 27.81 -16.25 21.87
CA PRO A 69 28.70 -15.50 20.98
C PRO A 69 28.42 -15.75 19.49
N GLU A 70 28.01 -16.97 19.16
CA GLU A 70 27.61 -17.41 17.81
C GLU A 70 26.50 -16.53 17.21
N GLN A 71 25.60 -15.99 18.04
CA GLN A 71 24.52 -15.13 17.55
C GLN A 71 25.08 -13.87 16.87
N ARG A 72 26.09 -13.24 17.47
CA ARG A 72 26.73 -12.05 16.93
C ARG A 72 27.48 -12.39 15.64
N GLU A 73 28.25 -13.47 15.63
CA GLU A 73 29.02 -13.89 14.46
C GLU A 73 28.11 -14.17 13.24
N LEU A 74 26.99 -14.87 13.45
CA LEU A 74 26.01 -15.15 12.40
C LEU A 74 25.33 -13.89 11.87
N LEU A 75 25.03 -12.91 12.73
CA LEU A 75 24.48 -11.62 12.30
C LEU A 75 25.50 -10.80 11.49
N GLU A 76 26.76 -10.78 11.93
CA GLU A 76 27.85 -10.08 11.23
C GLU A 76 28.10 -10.67 9.83
N GLN A 77 28.02 -12.00 9.69
CA GLN A 77 28.08 -12.69 8.40
C GLN A 77 26.94 -12.28 7.45
N GLU A 78 25.82 -11.81 7.98
CA GLU A 78 24.68 -11.29 7.22
C GLU A 78 24.71 -9.77 7.04
N GLY A 79 25.78 -9.10 7.46
CA GLY A 79 25.95 -7.65 7.35
C GLY A 79 25.26 -6.85 8.46
N ILE A 80 24.79 -7.50 9.53
CA ILE A 80 24.23 -6.85 10.72
C ILE A 80 25.31 -6.83 11.79
N VAL A 81 25.93 -5.67 12.01
CA VAL A 81 26.98 -5.50 13.03
C VAL A 81 26.35 -4.86 14.28
N PRO A 82 26.11 -5.61 15.37
CA PRO A 82 25.61 -5.04 16.61
C PRO A 82 26.64 -4.08 17.21
N GLY A 83 26.20 -2.97 17.80
CA GLY A 83 27.08 -2.08 18.55
C GLY A 83 27.72 -2.77 19.77
N GLU A 84 28.66 -2.09 20.43
CA GLU A 84 29.36 -2.66 21.61
C GLU A 84 28.40 -3.18 22.68
N ASN A 85 27.28 -2.47 22.89
CA ASN A 85 26.22 -2.83 23.84
C ASN A 85 25.21 -3.87 23.31
N GLY A 86 25.43 -4.42 22.11
CA GLY A 86 24.52 -5.36 21.46
C GLY A 86 23.32 -4.71 20.75
N CYS A 87 23.24 -3.38 20.69
CA CYS A 87 22.16 -2.67 20.01
C CYS A 87 22.23 -2.84 18.49
N ILE A 88 21.09 -3.05 17.87
CA ILE A 88 20.88 -3.18 16.43
C ILE A 88 19.88 -2.10 16.01
N ASP A 89 20.19 -1.39 14.94
CA ASP A 89 19.31 -0.38 14.36
C ASP A 89 18.08 -1.04 13.71
N LEU A 90 16.96 -1.06 14.45
CA LEU A 90 15.71 -1.62 13.95
C LEU A 90 15.12 -0.82 12.79
N ASP A 91 15.41 0.48 12.65
CA ASP A 91 14.91 1.25 11.51
C ASP A 91 15.54 0.78 10.20
N HIS A 92 16.75 0.23 10.28
CA HIS A 92 17.49 -0.30 9.13
C HIS A 92 17.28 -1.81 8.92
N PHE A 93 17.30 -2.60 10.00
CA PHE A 93 17.38 -4.05 9.92
C PHE A 93 16.09 -4.80 10.30
N ALA A 94 15.05 -4.13 10.82
CA ALA A 94 13.84 -4.84 11.22
C ALA A 94 13.09 -5.45 10.02
N TRP A 95 12.85 -6.76 10.08
CA TRP A 95 11.91 -7.39 9.16
C TRP A 95 10.48 -7.05 9.58
N MET A 96 9.73 -6.43 8.66
CA MET A 96 8.36 -5.95 8.93
C MET A 96 7.30 -7.06 8.91
N GLY A 97 7.73 -8.32 8.87
CA GLY A 97 6.90 -9.53 8.92
C GLY A 97 6.76 -10.23 7.58
N PRO A 98 6.16 -11.43 7.59
CA PRO A 98 5.89 -12.20 6.38
C PRO A 98 5.15 -11.34 5.37
N ARG A 99 5.67 -11.33 4.13
CA ARG A 99 5.01 -10.70 2.99
C ARG A 99 3.57 -11.22 2.93
N ALA A 100 2.61 -10.35 2.61
CA ALA A 100 1.25 -10.79 2.32
C ALA A 100 1.17 -11.73 1.11
N ASP A 101 2.28 -11.87 0.39
CA ASP A 101 2.54 -12.76 -0.73
C ASP A 101 2.56 -14.24 -0.30
N CYS A 102 2.70 -14.56 1.00
CA CYS A 102 2.58 -15.92 1.55
C CYS A 102 1.13 -16.28 1.95
N LEU A 103 0.15 -15.41 1.65
CA LEU A 103 -1.28 -15.72 1.73
C LEU A 103 -1.80 -16.15 0.35
N GLU A 104 -1.30 -17.26 -0.18
CA GLU A 104 -2.12 -18.13 -1.04
C GLU A 104 -3.08 -18.99 -0.21
N LYS A 105 -3.56 -18.46 0.93
CA LYS A 105 -4.92 -18.79 1.31
C LYS A 105 -5.78 -18.00 0.35
N LYS A 106 -6.35 -18.71 -0.63
CA LYS A 106 -7.54 -18.27 -1.36
C LYS A 106 -8.36 -17.43 -0.40
N ILE A 107 -8.57 -16.18 -0.78
CA ILE A 107 -9.62 -15.38 -0.20
C ILE A 107 -10.91 -16.15 -0.45
N GLU A 108 -11.35 -16.94 0.53
CA GLU A 108 -12.74 -17.33 0.71
C GLU A 108 -13.44 -16.16 1.45
N ALA A 109 -13.29 -14.91 0.94
CA ALA A 109 -13.71 -13.68 1.65
C ALA A 109 -15.21 -13.56 1.86
N ALA A 110 -16.02 -14.23 1.06
CA ALA A 110 -17.46 -14.02 1.14
C ALA A 110 -17.98 -14.49 2.50
N ASP A 111 -17.52 -15.63 3.01
CA ASP A 111 -18.05 -16.23 4.23
C ASP A 111 -17.48 -15.55 5.50
N GLU A 112 -16.20 -15.19 5.53
CA GLU A 112 -15.59 -14.51 6.70
C GLU A 112 -16.10 -13.07 6.92
N LEU A 113 -16.54 -12.38 5.86
CA LEU A 113 -17.14 -11.05 5.97
C LEU A 113 -18.58 -11.10 6.49
N LEU A 114 -19.33 -12.13 6.12
CA LEU A 114 -20.73 -12.33 6.55
C LEU A 114 -20.84 -12.65 8.05
N ASP A 115 -19.77 -13.18 8.64
CA ASP A 115 -19.69 -13.52 10.06
C ASP A 115 -19.28 -12.33 10.96
N LEU A 116 -18.88 -11.20 10.37
CA LEU A 116 -18.51 -10.00 11.13
C LEU A 116 -19.74 -9.17 11.50
N ASP A 117 -19.79 -8.74 12.76
CA ASP A 117 -20.70 -7.68 13.20
C ASP A 117 -20.31 -6.33 12.59
N GLU A 118 -21.20 -5.33 12.67
CA GLU A 118 -20.96 -3.99 12.13
C GLU A 118 -19.63 -3.38 12.61
N ALA A 119 -19.32 -3.58 13.89
CA ALA A 119 -18.09 -3.10 14.48
C ALA A 119 -16.85 -3.86 13.95
N GLY A 120 -16.97 -5.16 13.69
CA GLY A 120 -15.96 -6.01 13.06
C GLY A 120 -15.64 -5.55 11.65
N LEU A 121 -16.67 -5.26 10.84
CA LEU A 121 -16.51 -4.71 9.49
C LEU A 121 -15.77 -3.37 9.49
N LEU A 122 -16.15 -2.45 10.39
CA LEU A 122 -15.47 -1.15 10.51
C LEU A 122 -14.02 -1.27 10.99
N ARG A 123 -13.74 -2.19 11.92
CA ARG A 123 -12.36 -2.49 12.36
C ARG A 123 -11.52 -3.09 11.24
N LEU A 124 -12.09 -4.01 10.45
CA LEU A 124 -11.42 -4.59 9.29
C LEU A 124 -11.11 -3.50 8.25
N TYR A 125 -12.07 -2.64 7.92
CA TYR A 125 -11.86 -1.49 7.04
C TYR A 125 -10.70 -0.60 7.52
N ALA A 126 -10.66 -0.25 8.81
CA ALA A 126 -9.58 0.54 9.39
C ALA A 126 -8.20 -0.12 9.22
N ARG A 127 -8.11 -1.44 9.45
CA ARG A 127 -6.86 -2.22 9.27
C ARG A 127 -6.42 -2.28 7.80
N VAL A 128 -7.36 -2.45 6.88
CA VAL A 128 -7.07 -2.42 5.43
C VAL A 128 -6.54 -1.05 5.02
N MET A 129 -7.17 0.03 5.47
CA MET A 129 -6.71 1.39 5.18
C MET A 129 -5.32 1.68 5.76
N GLU A 130 -5.04 1.20 6.98
CA GLU A 130 -3.72 1.30 7.60
C GLU A 130 -2.65 0.55 6.78
N GLU A 131 -2.97 -0.65 6.29
CA GLU A 131 -2.05 -1.44 5.48
C GLU A 131 -1.79 -0.81 4.10
N ILE A 132 -2.84 -0.26 3.45
CA ILE A 132 -2.72 0.53 2.22
C ILE A 132 -1.76 1.71 2.42
N ARG A 133 -1.86 2.40 3.56
CA ARG A 133 -0.96 3.51 3.91
C ARG A 133 0.46 3.04 4.16
N ARG A 134 0.63 1.96 4.93
CA ARG A 134 1.95 1.37 5.24
C ARG A 134 2.70 1.02 3.96
N ARG A 135 2.00 0.48 2.96
CA ARG A 135 2.55 0.16 1.64
C ARG A 135 2.71 1.35 0.70
N LYS A 136 2.38 2.56 1.15
CA LYS A 136 2.43 3.80 0.36
C LYS A 136 1.57 3.71 -0.91
N ILE A 137 0.46 2.98 -0.86
CA ILE A 137 -0.52 2.89 -1.96
C ILE A 137 -1.42 4.13 -1.95
N SER A 138 -1.82 4.59 -0.76
CA SER A 138 -2.61 5.82 -0.53
C SER A 138 -1.96 6.65 0.57
N ARG A 139 -1.91 7.97 0.38
CA ARG A 139 -1.39 8.99 1.31
C ARG A 139 -2.48 9.45 2.28
N GLY A 140 -3.75 9.42 1.89
CA GLY A 140 -4.90 9.87 2.71
C GLY A 140 -5.66 8.77 3.46
N MET A 141 -6.49 9.18 4.44
CA MET A 141 -7.47 8.31 5.13
C MET A 141 -8.78 8.09 4.35
N ASN A 142 -8.94 8.80 3.24
CA ASN A 142 -10.14 8.77 2.41
C ASN A 142 -10.03 7.73 1.29
N ASN A 143 -11.08 7.63 0.49
CA ASN A 143 -11.20 6.73 -0.67
C ASN A 143 -9.87 6.64 -1.47
N PRO A 144 -9.22 5.46 -1.52
CA PRO A 144 -7.89 5.29 -2.11
C PRO A 144 -7.86 5.43 -3.63
N ILE A 145 -9.03 5.57 -4.28
CA ILE A 145 -9.15 5.68 -5.74
C ILE A 145 -8.36 6.87 -6.29
N GLY A 146 -8.36 8.02 -5.61
CA GLY A 146 -7.61 9.20 -6.05
C GLY A 146 -6.12 8.91 -6.11
N ASP A 147 -5.56 8.50 -4.97
CA ASP A 147 -4.14 8.21 -4.82
C ASP A 147 -3.69 7.03 -5.70
N LEU A 148 -4.55 6.02 -5.89
CA LEU A 148 -4.30 4.92 -6.82
C LEU A 148 -4.24 5.41 -8.27
N ALA A 149 -5.20 6.25 -8.68
CA ALA A 149 -5.26 6.83 -10.01
C ALA A 149 -4.01 7.68 -10.29
N GLU A 150 -3.63 8.54 -9.35
CA GLU A 150 -2.42 9.37 -9.41
C GLU A 150 -1.15 8.54 -9.59
N ARG A 151 -0.98 7.46 -8.81
CA ARG A 151 0.18 6.57 -8.92
C ARG A 151 0.23 5.83 -10.24
N LEU A 152 -0.90 5.29 -10.71
CA LEU A 152 -0.96 4.58 -12.00
C LEU A 152 -0.67 5.53 -13.16
N ALA A 153 -1.27 6.72 -13.16
CA ALA A 153 -1.04 7.75 -14.16
C ALA A 153 0.42 8.23 -14.16
N GLY A 154 1.00 8.52 -13.00
CA GLY A 154 2.39 8.96 -12.87
C GLY A 154 3.37 7.92 -13.42
N LYS A 155 3.16 6.64 -13.11
CA LYS A 155 3.97 5.54 -13.66
C LYS A 155 3.83 5.44 -15.19
N ALA A 156 2.61 5.52 -15.72
CA ALA A 156 2.36 5.38 -17.15
C ALA A 156 2.92 6.57 -17.97
N LEU A 157 2.88 7.77 -17.40
CA LEU A 157 3.34 9.00 -18.05
C LEU A 157 4.81 9.33 -17.76
N GLY A 158 5.47 8.60 -16.85
CA GLY A 158 6.79 8.98 -16.35
C GLY A 158 6.79 10.35 -15.67
N ALA A 159 5.68 10.71 -15.02
CA ALA A 159 5.44 12.01 -14.42
C ALA A 159 5.55 11.96 -12.88
N GLU A 160 6.02 13.04 -12.28
CA GLU A 160 6.23 13.15 -10.84
C GLU A 160 5.01 13.73 -10.13
N LEU A 161 4.73 13.22 -8.92
CA LEU A 161 3.63 13.69 -8.07
C LEU A 161 3.95 15.04 -7.46
N MET A 162 3.05 16.00 -7.65
CA MET A 162 3.17 17.31 -7.02
C MET A 162 2.73 17.26 -5.56
N SER A 163 3.54 17.83 -4.68
CA SER A 163 3.29 17.87 -3.24
C SER A 163 2.51 19.11 -2.78
N GLN A 164 2.37 20.13 -3.64
CA GLN A 164 1.70 21.38 -3.29
C GLN A 164 0.27 21.42 -3.81
N SER A 165 -0.70 21.38 -2.88
CA SER A 165 -2.14 21.44 -3.17
C SER A 165 -2.61 22.75 -3.84
N ASN A 166 -1.74 23.75 -3.98
CA ASN A 166 -2.05 25.04 -4.62
C ASN A 166 -1.75 25.08 -6.13
N ALA A 167 -1.13 24.03 -6.70
CA ALA A 167 -0.69 24.01 -8.10
C ALA A 167 -1.87 23.87 -9.10
N GLY A 168 -2.95 23.19 -8.70
CA GLY A 168 -4.12 22.95 -9.56
C GLY A 168 -3.93 21.86 -10.62
N PHE A 169 -2.93 21.00 -10.42
CA PHE A 169 -2.66 19.77 -11.16
C PHE A 169 -1.94 18.78 -10.24
N ASP A 170 -2.03 17.48 -10.54
CA ASP A 170 -1.57 16.40 -9.66
C ASP A 170 -0.18 15.86 -10.05
N LEU A 171 0.13 15.84 -11.36
CA LEU A 171 1.39 15.33 -11.90
C LEU A 171 2.07 16.33 -12.84
N GLN A 172 3.40 16.30 -12.88
CA GLN A 172 4.20 17.02 -13.88
C GLN A 172 5.12 16.06 -14.64
N GLY A 173 5.07 16.10 -15.97
CA GLY A 173 6.00 15.38 -16.83
C GLY A 173 7.36 16.07 -16.90
N ALA A 174 8.40 15.31 -17.29
CA ALA A 174 9.75 15.85 -17.50
C ALA A 174 9.81 16.90 -18.64
N ASP A 175 8.83 16.87 -19.54
CA ASP A 175 8.58 17.84 -20.61
C ASP A 175 7.91 19.14 -20.11
N GLY A 176 7.57 19.21 -18.82
CA GLY A 176 6.87 20.32 -18.19
C GLY A 176 5.35 20.27 -18.33
N LEU A 177 4.79 19.27 -19.03
CA LEU A 177 3.34 19.10 -19.16
C LEU A 177 2.70 18.80 -17.79
N ARG A 178 1.56 19.42 -17.54
CA ARG A 178 0.83 19.34 -16.27
C ARG A 178 -0.42 18.49 -16.45
N TYR A 179 -0.62 17.55 -15.53
CA TYR A 179 -1.72 16.60 -15.59
C TYR A 179 -2.58 16.67 -14.33
N GLU A 180 -3.87 16.86 -14.50
CA GLU A 180 -4.87 16.63 -13.45
C GLU A 180 -5.35 15.18 -13.53
N VAL A 181 -5.45 14.48 -12.41
CA VAL A 181 -5.86 13.07 -12.38
C VAL A 181 -7.21 12.93 -11.70
N LYS A 182 -8.10 12.15 -12.32
CA LYS A 182 -9.42 11.84 -11.75
C LYS A 182 -9.74 10.36 -11.95
N GLY A 183 -9.74 9.63 -10.83
CA GLY A 183 -10.21 8.25 -10.76
C GLY A 183 -11.69 8.15 -10.42
N ARG A 184 -12.39 7.17 -11.00
CA ARG A 184 -13.78 6.88 -10.69
C ARG A 184 -14.04 5.37 -10.73
N ARG A 185 -14.62 4.84 -9.65
CA ARG A 185 -15.12 3.46 -9.61
C ARG A 185 -16.52 3.41 -10.21
N ILE A 186 -16.66 2.62 -11.27
CA ILE A 186 -17.94 2.37 -11.91
C ILE A 186 -18.73 1.35 -11.09
N ASN A 187 -20.04 1.50 -11.09
CA ASN A 187 -21.01 0.56 -10.55
C ASN A 187 -22.20 0.49 -11.50
N SER A 188 -23.13 -0.43 -11.23
CA SER A 188 -24.35 -0.65 -12.02
C SER A 188 -25.35 0.52 -12.04
N GLN A 189 -25.08 1.63 -11.33
CA GLN A 189 -25.98 2.78 -11.25
C GLN A 189 -25.75 3.79 -12.39
N PRO A 190 -26.80 4.47 -12.90
CA PRO A 190 -26.67 5.56 -13.85
C PRO A 190 -25.79 6.71 -13.29
N GLY A 191 -24.88 7.26 -14.11
CA GLY A 191 -23.97 8.34 -13.68
C GLY A 191 -22.68 7.88 -12.98
N SER A 192 -22.42 6.57 -12.93
CA SER A 192 -21.21 6.00 -12.32
C SER A 192 -19.89 6.50 -12.93
N ARG A 193 -19.92 7.03 -14.16
CA ARG A 193 -18.78 7.57 -14.92
C ARG A 193 -18.52 9.08 -14.73
N GLN A 194 -19.30 9.76 -13.88
CA GLN A 194 -19.05 11.17 -13.58
C GLN A 194 -17.76 11.32 -12.75
N LEU A 195 -16.79 12.07 -13.27
CA LEU A 195 -15.56 12.38 -12.54
C LEU A 195 -15.83 13.37 -11.41
N GLY A 196 -14.93 13.41 -10.42
CA GLY A 196 -14.97 14.43 -9.38
C GLY A 196 -14.97 15.84 -9.98
N GLY A 197 -15.65 16.79 -9.33
CA GLY A 197 -15.80 18.16 -9.86
C GLY A 197 -14.44 18.85 -10.02
N ILE A 198 -14.21 19.43 -11.20
CA ILE A 198 -12.99 20.16 -11.53
C ILE A 198 -13.22 21.64 -11.21
N ARG A 199 -12.43 22.21 -10.29
CA ARG A 199 -12.54 23.61 -9.90
C ARG A 199 -11.72 24.48 -10.84
N ASN A 200 -12.19 25.70 -11.10
CA ASN A 200 -11.47 26.72 -11.86
C ASN A 200 -10.94 26.23 -13.23
N LEU A 201 -11.71 25.40 -13.95
CA LEU A 201 -11.29 24.84 -15.25
C LEU A 201 -10.90 25.95 -16.26
N ASN A 202 -11.53 27.11 -16.16
CA ASN A 202 -11.26 28.31 -16.95
C ASN A 202 -9.88 28.95 -16.70
N GLU A 203 -9.18 28.60 -15.62
CA GLU A 203 -7.84 29.12 -15.32
C GLU A 203 -6.71 28.29 -15.98
N GLN A 204 -7.04 27.21 -16.69
CA GLN A 204 -6.09 26.34 -17.41
C GLN A 204 -4.84 25.96 -16.60
N LYS A 205 -5.07 25.40 -15.39
CA LYS A 205 -3.99 24.99 -14.48
C LYS A 205 -3.27 23.72 -14.89
N PHE A 206 -3.87 22.92 -15.77
CA PHE A 206 -3.31 21.70 -16.32
C PHE A 206 -3.46 21.70 -17.85
N ASP A 207 -2.63 20.89 -18.51
CA ASP A 207 -2.62 20.75 -19.97
C ASP A 207 -3.46 19.53 -20.40
N PHE A 208 -3.44 18.47 -19.60
CA PHE A 208 -4.23 17.25 -19.82
C PHE A 208 -4.96 16.78 -18.56
N LEU A 209 -6.16 16.24 -18.75
CA LEU A 209 -6.88 15.47 -17.74
C LEU A 209 -6.63 13.98 -17.97
N VAL A 210 -6.16 13.29 -16.95
CA VAL A 210 -6.08 11.83 -16.92
C VAL A 210 -7.33 11.28 -16.24
N GLY A 211 -8.25 10.76 -17.03
CA GLY A 211 -9.47 10.13 -16.54
C GLY A 211 -9.31 8.62 -16.43
N ILE A 212 -9.51 8.04 -15.25
CA ILE A 212 -9.36 6.60 -15.00
C ILE A 212 -10.68 6.01 -14.48
N LEU A 213 -11.19 4.99 -15.17
CA LEU A 213 -12.33 4.19 -14.75
C LEU A 213 -11.83 2.89 -14.10
N PHE A 214 -12.35 2.57 -12.92
CA PHE A 214 -12.08 1.33 -12.20
C PHE A 214 -13.35 0.49 -12.09
N ASN A 215 -13.23 -0.82 -12.27
CA ASN A 215 -14.30 -1.78 -11.99
C ASN A 215 -14.64 -1.82 -10.49
N GLU A 216 -15.70 -2.56 -10.14
CA GLU A 216 -16.11 -2.71 -8.74
C GLU A 216 -15.02 -3.34 -7.85
N ASP A 217 -14.09 -4.12 -8.39
CA ASP A 217 -12.97 -4.71 -7.65
C ASP A 217 -11.71 -3.82 -7.63
N LEU A 218 -11.81 -2.57 -8.09
CA LEU A 218 -10.70 -1.62 -8.27
C LEU A 218 -9.68 -2.01 -9.37
N SER A 219 -9.96 -3.02 -10.19
CA SER A 219 -9.18 -3.24 -11.41
C SER A 219 -9.42 -2.10 -12.41
N VAL A 220 -8.40 -1.74 -13.19
CA VAL A 220 -8.52 -0.69 -14.20
C VAL A 220 -9.46 -1.18 -15.30
N HIS A 221 -10.54 -0.45 -15.53
CA HIS A 221 -11.44 -0.69 -16.65
C HIS A 221 -10.91 -0.01 -17.92
N ARG A 222 -10.59 1.28 -17.82
CA ARG A 222 -10.06 2.09 -18.93
C ARG A 222 -9.45 3.38 -18.44
N ALA A 223 -8.52 3.95 -19.19
CA ALA A 223 -8.01 5.29 -18.90
C ALA A 223 -7.78 6.09 -20.18
N ALA A 224 -7.98 7.40 -20.07
CA ALA A 224 -7.81 8.34 -21.16
C ALA A 224 -6.96 9.53 -20.73
N LEU A 225 -6.08 9.96 -21.62
CA LEU A 225 -5.41 11.24 -21.57
C LEU A 225 -6.17 12.22 -22.47
N ILE A 226 -6.76 13.24 -21.86
CA ILE A 226 -7.74 14.13 -22.51
C ILE A 226 -7.17 15.55 -22.52
N PRO A 227 -7.04 16.21 -23.67
CA PRO A 227 -6.58 17.60 -23.73
C PRO A 227 -7.52 18.54 -22.96
N TRP A 228 -6.97 19.55 -22.28
CA TRP A 228 -7.76 20.55 -21.55
C TRP A 228 -8.85 21.20 -22.43
N SER A 229 -8.55 21.47 -23.70
CA SER A 229 -9.53 22.03 -24.66
C SER A 229 -10.76 21.15 -24.81
N THR A 230 -10.57 19.84 -24.91
CA THR A 230 -11.65 18.85 -25.01
C THR A 230 -12.45 18.79 -23.70
N VAL A 231 -11.77 18.85 -22.56
CA VAL A 231 -12.43 18.90 -21.24
C VAL A 231 -13.30 20.15 -21.13
N MET A 232 -12.77 21.32 -21.51
CA MET A 232 -13.48 22.59 -21.44
C MET A 232 -14.72 22.61 -22.36
N GLU A 233 -14.63 22.04 -23.56
CA GLU A 233 -15.74 21.99 -24.51
C GLU A 233 -16.88 21.08 -24.01
N LYS A 234 -16.55 19.94 -23.39
CA LYS A 234 -17.54 18.91 -23.00
C LYS A 234 -17.98 18.99 -21.54
N ALA A 235 -17.26 19.71 -20.68
CA ALA A 235 -17.62 19.85 -19.29
C ALA A 235 -18.82 20.80 -19.09
N SER A 236 -19.66 20.48 -18.12
CA SER A 236 -20.80 21.31 -17.72
C SER A 236 -20.52 21.97 -16.37
N TYR A 237 -20.58 23.30 -16.31
CA TYR A 237 -20.44 24.02 -15.05
C TYR A 237 -21.67 23.83 -14.14
N SER A 238 -21.46 23.85 -12.82
CA SER A 238 -22.53 23.83 -11.83
C SER A 238 -22.33 24.97 -10.83
N ASP A 239 -23.29 25.89 -10.81
CA ASP A 239 -23.30 27.03 -9.88
C ASP A 239 -23.42 26.60 -8.41
N HIS A 240 -24.12 25.51 -8.14
CA HIS A 240 -24.33 24.99 -6.78
C HIS A 240 -23.04 24.47 -6.15
N THR A 241 -22.23 23.71 -6.90
CA THR A 241 -20.98 23.11 -6.39
C THR A 241 -19.76 23.95 -6.72
N LYS A 242 -19.91 25.02 -7.51
CA LYS A 242 -18.82 25.85 -8.05
C LYS A 242 -17.74 25.01 -8.73
N ALA A 243 -18.18 24.01 -9.49
CA ALA A 243 -17.29 23.04 -10.13
C ALA A 243 -17.80 22.62 -11.50
N TRP A 244 -16.86 22.29 -12.38
CA TRP A 244 -17.10 21.71 -13.69
C TRP A 244 -17.28 20.20 -13.57
N ARG A 245 -18.31 19.68 -14.22
CA ARG A 245 -18.60 18.25 -14.29
C ARG A 245 -18.19 17.74 -15.65
N PHE A 246 -17.31 16.74 -15.67
CA PHE A 246 -16.93 16.01 -16.86
C PHE A 246 -17.37 14.55 -16.70
N ILE A 247 -18.03 14.01 -17.72
CA ILE A 247 -18.50 12.62 -17.71
C ILE A 247 -17.70 11.82 -18.72
N LEU A 248 -17.06 10.76 -18.25
CA LEU A 248 -16.14 9.94 -19.04
C LEU A 248 -16.90 8.79 -19.74
N HIS A 249 -17.74 9.16 -20.71
CA HIS A 249 -18.46 8.21 -21.58
C HIS A 249 -17.53 7.60 -22.63
N ASP A 250 -17.91 6.44 -23.18
CA ASP A 250 -17.08 5.72 -24.17
C ASP A 250 -16.79 6.55 -25.43
N GLN A 251 -17.71 7.46 -25.81
CA GLN A 251 -17.54 8.40 -26.93
C GLN A 251 -16.37 9.37 -26.74
N VAL A 252 -15.89 9.59 -25.51
CA VAL A 252 -14.73 10.47 -25.26
C VAL A 252 -13.48 9.95 -25.98
N TRP A 253 -13.33 8.63 -26.11
CA TRP A 253 -12.21 8.01 -26.82
C TRP A 253 -12.27 8.15 -28.34
N GLU A 254 -13.41 8.56 -28.89
CA GLU A 254 -13.57 8.81 -30.32
C GLU A 254 -13.18 10.25 -30.69
N ILE A 255 -12.96 11.12 -29.69
CA ILE A 255 -12.65 12.53 -29.91
C ILE A 255 -11.18 12.68 -30.37
N PRO A 256 -10.91 13.43 -31.45
CA PRO A 256 -9.55 13.71 -31.89
C PRO A 256 -8.70 14.34 -30.79
N GLY A 257 -7.50 13.79 -30.56
CA GLY A 257 -6.56 14.24 -29.54
C GLY A 257 -6.72 13.57 -28.17
N VAL A 258 -7.77 12.78 -27.95
CA VAL A 258 -7.85 11.89 -26.79
C VAL A 258 -7.01 10.65 -27.05
N ILE A 259 -6.13 10.31 -26.10
CA ILE A 259 -5.23 9.17 -26.19
C ILE A 259 -5.66 8.13 -25.16
N ASP A 260 -5.83 6.89 -25.60
CA ASP A 260 -6.03 5.76 -24.68
C ASP A 260 -4.73 5.52 -23.90
N LEU A 261 -4.82 5.52 -22.57
CA LEU A 261 -3.65 5.41 -21.70
C LEU A 261 -3.65 4.01 -21.06
N PRO A 262 -2.85 3.05 -21.55
CA PRO A 262 -2.79 1.73 -20.94
C PRO A 262 -2.11 1.80 -19.57
N LEU A 263 -2.83 1.41 -18.52
CA LEU A 263 -2.32 1.37 -17.15
C LEU A 263 -2.11 -0.09 -16.75
N ASN A 264 -0.85 -0.54 -16.81
CA ASN A 264 -0.40 -1.87 -16.42
C ASN A 264 0.30 -1.89 -15.05
#